data_AF-A0A661DM90-F1
#
_entry.id   AF-A0A661DM90-F1
#
_cell.length_a   1.000
_cell.length_b   1.000
_cell.length_c   1.000
_cell.angle_alpha   90.00
_cell.angle_beta   90.00
_cell.angle_gamma   90.00
#
_symmetry.space_group_name_H-M   'P 1'
#
loop_
_entity.id
_entity.type
_entity.pdbx_description
1 polymer ?
#
loop_
_entity_poly.entity_id
_entity_poly.type
_entity_poly.pdbx_seq_one_letter_code
_entity_poly.pdbx_strand_id
1 'polypeptide(L)'
;MYGTNSSISSLLGAYHMAKVSMRYSRFMPRVYNLAKSLGFEPGRIMPSRAFCSDESQGYPIILIAKHFGTFPFNHGLVGGIVATDRHAPHSHHGKDLVIIQASHVGYDPVNERFGVYRRLQTEEACETSNCGKISGA
;
A
#
# COMPACT_ATOMS: atom_id res chain seq x y z
N MET A 1 4.62 3.90 31.69
CA MET A 1 4.89 2.49 31.31
C MET A 1 3.81 2.08 30.33
N TYR A 2 4.10 2.08 29.04
CA TYR A 2 3.15 1.59 28.02
C TYR A 2 3.28 0.08 27.89
N GLY A 3 2.14 -0.60 28.00
CA GLY A 3 2.02 -2.05 28.10
C GLY A 3 2.60 -2.81 26.91
N THR A 4 3.55 -3.68 27.24
CA THR A 4 3.73 -5.04 26.72
C THR A 4 3.49 -5.28 25.22
N ASN A 5 4.61 -5.35 24.49
CA ASN A 5 4.75 -5.85 23.11
C ASN A 5 4.04 -7.19 22.81
N SER A 6 3.69 -7.98 23.83
CA SER A 6 2.97 -9.26 23.69
C SER A 6 1.54 -9.09 23.11
N SER A 7 0.90 -7.94 23.36
CA SER A 7 -0.46 -7.63 22.89
C SER A 7 -0.54 -7.50 21.35
N ILE A 8 0.44 -6.83 20.73
CA ILE A 8 0.45 -6.55 19.28
C ILE A 8 0.64 -7.84 18.47
N SER A 9 1.50 -8.75 18.93
CA SER A 9 1.71 -10.05 18.27
C SER A 9 0.43 -10.89 18.25
N SER A 10 -0.33 -10.89 19.36
CA SER A 10 -1.63 -11.57 19.42
C SER A 10 -2.68 -10.92 18.51
N LEU A 11 -2.63 -9.59 18.37
CA LEU A 11 -3.56 -8.83 17.53
C LEU A 11 -3.30 -9.10 16.05
N LEU A 12 -2.04 -9.15 15.62
CA LEU A 12 -1.64 -9.46 14.25
C LEU A 12 -1.88 -10.93 13.88
N GLY A 13 -1.67 -11.85 14.82
CA GLY A 13 -2.01 -13.27 14.66
C GLY A 13 -3.51 -13.54 14.51
N ALA A 14 -4.38 -12.61 14.94
CA ALA A 14 -5.82 -12.68 14.77
C ALA A 14 -6.30 -12.20 13.38
N TYR A 15 -5.44 -11.55 12.58
CA TYR A 15 -5.77 -11.23 11.19
C TYR A 15 -5.53 -12.47 10.31
N HIS A 16 -6.56 -13.31 10.21
CA HIS A 16 -6.60 -14.28 9.13
C HIS A 16 -6.68 -13.52 7.79
N MET A 17 -5.66 -13.67 6.95
CA MET A 17 -5.74 -13.29 5.54
C MET A 17 -7.03 -13.90 4.98
N ALA A 18 -7.90 -13.06 4.41
CA ALA A 18 -9.06 -13.56 3.69
C ALA A 18 -8.59 -14.66 2.71
N LYS A 19 -9.40 -15.70 2.50
CA LYS A 19 -9.10 -16.88 1.66
C LYS A 19 -8.52 -16.56 0.27
N VAL A 20 -8.63 -15.30 -0.15
CA VAL A 20 -8.16 -14.79 -1.43
C VAL A 20 -7.30 -13.55 -1.22
N SER A 21 -5.98 -13.73 -1.26
CA SER A 21 -5.09 -12.63 -1.64
C SER A 21 -5.42 -12.23 -3.09
N MET A 22 -5.70 -10.95 -3.33
CA MET A 22 -6.04 -10.47 -4.67
C MET A 22 -4.81 -9.85 -5.32
N ARG A 23 -4.42 -10.36 -6.49
CA ARG A 23 -3.37 -9.72 -7.30
C ARG A 23 -3.76 -8.27 -7.61
N TYR A 24 -2.80 -7.35 -7.54
CA TYR A 24 -3.05 -5.94 -7.86
C TYR A 24 -3.64 -5.74 -9.27
N SER A 25 -3.28 -6.59 -10.23
CA SER A 25 -3.84 -6.58 -11.59
C SER A 25 -5.33 -6.90 -11.67
N ARG A 26 -5.91 -7.55 -10.63
CA ARG A 26 -7.35 -7.73 -10.47
C ARG A 26 -7.96 -6.68 -9.54
N PHE A 27 -7.24 -6.31 -8.49
CA PHE A 27 -7.71 -5.34 -7.51
C PHE A 27 -7.90 -3.94 -8.12
N MET A 28 -6.90 -3.41 -8.82
CA MET A 28 -6.92 -2.04 -9.32
C MET A 28 -8.06 -1.73 -10.31
N PRO A 29 -8.33 -2.55 -11.34
CA PRO A 29 -9.49 -2.29 -12.22
C PRO A 29 -10.82 -2.37 -11.47
N ARG A 30 -10.92 -3.20 -10.42
CA ARG A 30 -12.13 -3.27 -9.58
C ARG A 30 -12.33 -2.01 -8.74
N VAL A 31 -11.27 -1.46 -8.18
CA VAL A 31 -11.31 -0.17 -7.46
C VAL A 31 -11.74 0.96 -8.40
N TYR A 32 -11.15 1.03 -9.60
CA TYR A 32 -11.52 2.04 -10.59
C TYR A 32 -13.00 1.91 -11.03
N ASN A 33 -13.46 0.68 -11.28
CA ASN A 33 -14.86 0.44 -11.63
C ASN A 33 -15.82 0.72 -10.47
N LEU A 34 -15.42 0.46 -9.22
CA LEU A 34 -16.18 0.84 -8.04
C LEU A 34 -16.32 2.37 -7.98
N ALA A 35 -15.24 3.13 -8.14
CA ALA A 35 -15.29 4.60 -8.15
C ALA A 35 -16.29 5.12 -9.20
N LYS A 36 -16.23 4.61 -10.43
CA LYS A 36 -17.20 4.95 -11.49
C LYS A 36 -18.65 4.59 -11.10
N SER A 37 -18.86 3.42 -10.49
CA SER A 37 -20.20 3.01 -10.06
C SER A 37 -20.79 3.90 -8.95
N LEU A 38 -19.93 4.58 -8.20
CA LEU A 38 -20.29 5.58 -7.18
C LEU A 38 -20.50 6.98 -7.77
N GLY A 39 -20.43 7.13 -9.10
CA GLY A 39 -20.66 8.40 -9.81
C GLY A 39 -19.42 9.24 -10.07
N PHE A 40 -18.21 8.73 -9.78
CA PHE A 40 -16.99 9.49 -10.02
C PHE A 40 -16.73 9.60 -11.53
N GLU A 41 -16.28 10.77 -11.97
CA GLU A 41 -16.17 11.09 -13.39
C GLU A 41 -14.83 10.61 -13.97
N PRO A 42 -14.83 9.71 -14.99
CA PRO A 42 -13.61 9.26 -15.65
C PRO A 42 -12.75 10.43 -16.14
N GLY A 43 -11.44 10.37 -15.88
CA GLY A 43 -10.51 11.46 -16.23
C GLY A 43 -10.50 12.64 -15.25
N ARG A 44 -11.41 12.69 -14.26
CA ARG A 44 -11.39 13.70 -13.18
C ARG A 44 -11.18 13.12 -11.77
N ILE A 45 -10.96 11.81 -11.69
CA ILE A 45 -10.66 11.12 -10.45
C ILE A 45 -9.17 11.29 -10.15
N MET A 46 -8.84 11.98 -9.07
CA MET A 46 -7.48 12.03 -8.53
C MET A 46 -7.23 10.78 -7.69
N PRO A 47 -6.37 9.84 -8.13
CA PRO A 47 -5.94 8.77 -7.26
C PRO A 47 -4.96 9.32 -6.23
N SER A 48 -5.02 8.76 -5.03
CA SER A 48 -4.02 8.99 -4.01
C SER A 48 -3.64 7.69 -3.33
N ARG A 49 -2.36 7.59 -2.98
CA ARG A 49 -1.80 6.45 -2.25
C ARG A 49 -1.39 6.87 -0.84
N ALA A 50 -1.63 5.98 0.10
CA ALA A 50 -1.02 5.98 1.42
C ALA A 50 -0.31 4.65 1.66
N PHE A 51 0.77 4.44 0.91
CA PHE A 51 1.63 3.25 0.98
C PHE A 51 2.97 3.63 1.60
N CYS A 52 3.70 2.63 2.09
CA CYS A 52 5.08 2.81 2.53
C CYS A 52 5.98 3.36 1.41
N SER A 53 7.06 4.05 1.79
CA SER A 53 8.08 4.57 0.87
C SER A 53 9.03 3.49 0.33
N ASP A 54 8.97 2.26 0.83
CA ASP A 54 9.81 1.14 0.40
C ASP A 54 9.62 0.82 -1.10
N GLU A 55 10.70 0.49 -1.80
CA GLU A 55 10.74 0.28 -3.24
C GLU A 55 9.86 -0.88 -3.72
N SER A 56 9.59 -1.86 -2.87
CA SER A 56 8.68 -2.98 -3.15
C SER A 56 7.25 -2.51 -3.48
N GLN A 57 6.90 -1.28 -3.11
CA GLN A 57 5.58 -0.68 -3.35
C GLN A 57 5.43 -0.05 -4.73
N GLY A 58 6.46 -0.10 -5.59
CA GLY A 58 6.44 0.50 -6.93
C GLY A 58 5.38 -0.11 -7.87
N TYR A 59 5.21 -1.44 -7.86
CA TYR A 59 4.29 -2.13 -8.76
C TYR A 59 2.81 -1.70 -8.58
N PRO A 60 2.27 -1.62 -7.34
CA PRO A 60 0.96 -1.02 -7.08
C PRO A 60 0.79 0.38 -7.68
N ILE A 61 1.81 1.25 -7.58
CA ILE A 61 1.76 2.64 -8.07
C ILE A 61 1.59 2.66 -9.59
N ILE A 62 2.33 1.81 -10.31
CA ILE A 62 2.22 1.69 -11.77
C ILE A 62 0.80 1.29 -12.17
N LEU A 63 0.20 0.34 -11.45
CA LEU A 63 -1.18 -0.09 -11.73
C LEU A 63 -2.21 1.00 -11.41
N ILE A 64 -2.03 1.76 -10.33
CA ILE A 64 -2.87 2.93 -10.05
C ILE A 64 -2.81 3.90 -11.24
N ALA A 65 -1.61 4.29 -11.65
CA ALA A 65 -1.41 5.23 -12.75
C ALA A 65 -2.04 4.72 -14.06
N LYS A 66 -1.86 3.42 -14.37
CA LYS A 66 -2.45 2.78 -15.54
C LYS A 66 -3.98 2.90 -15.59
N HIS A 67 -4.66 2.71 -14.46
CA HIS A 67 -6.13 2.67 -14.43
C HIS A 67 -6.77 4.06 -14.28
N PHE A 68 -6.15 4.95 -13.52
CA PHE A 68 -6.67 6.30 -13.27
C PHE A 68 -6.18 7.34 -14.27
N GLY A 69 -5.17 7.02 -15.08
CA GLY A 69 -4.64 7.91 -16.13
C GLY A 69 -3.71 9.01 -15.61
N THR A 70 -3.31 8.98 -14.34
CA THR A 70 -2.38 9.92 -13.73
C THR A 70 -1.65 9.29 -12.56
N PHE A 71 -0.45 9.77 -12.22
CA PHE A 71 0.28 9.31 -11.05
C PHE A 71 -0.46 9.71 -9.76
N PRO A 72 -0.52 8.82 -8.75
CA PRO A 72 -1.24 9.11 -7.52
C PRO A 72 -0.55 10.18 -6.69
N PHE A 73 -1.36 11.09 -6.14
CA PHE A 73 -0.91 11.98 -5.08
C PHE A 73 -0.43 11.16 -3.87
N ASN A 74 0.69 11.56 -3.26
CA ASN A 74 1.32 10.80 -2.18
C ASN A 74 0.89 11.29 -0.78
N HIS A 75 -0.14 10.65 -0.22
CA HIS A 75 -0.49 10.75 1.20
C HIS A 75 0.33 9.80 2.08
N GLY A 76 1.19 8.94 1.53
CA GLY A 76 1.89 7.90 2.28
C GLY A 76 3.11 8.40 3.05
N LEU A 77 3.25 7.88 4.26
CA LEU A 77 4.50 7.83 5.01
C LEU A 77 4.98 6.38 5.16
N VAL A 78 6.22 6.21 5.65
CA VAL A 78 6.79 4.90 5.94
C VAL A 78 5.84 4.09 6.84
N GLY A 79 5.56 2.84 6.46
CA GLY A 79 4.59 1.97 7.13
C GLY A 79 3.16 2.04 6.60
N GLY A 80 2.87 2.89 5.59
CA GLY A 80 1.50 3.03 5.05
C GLY A 80 0.60 3.95 5.88
N ILE A 81 1.21 4.86 6.64
CA ILE A 81 0.49 5.87 7.43
C ILE A 81 0.02 6.99 6.49
N VAL A 82 -1.22 7.45 6.69
CA VAL A 82 -1.78 8.61 5.97
C VAL A 82 -1.27 9.91 6.60
N ALA A 83 -0.57 10.72 5.82
CA ALA A 83 -0.21 12.09 6.16
C ALA A 83 -1.43 13.01 6.01
N THR A 84 -2.26 13.10 7.05
CA THR A 84 -3.53 13.86 7.03
C THR A 84 -3.33 15.36 6.84
N ASP A 85 -2.17 15.88 7.22
CA ASP A 85 -1.72 17.26 7.01
C ASP A 85 -1.54 17.61 5.52
N ARG A 86 -1.26 16.62 4.67
CA ARG A 86 -1.11 16.81 3.21
C ARG A 86 -2.42 16.85 2.44
N HIS A 87 -3.54 16.61 3.11
CA HIS A 87 -4.84 16.47 2.48
C HIS A 87 -5.42 17.82 2.03
N ALA A 88 -5.42 18.81 2.91
CA ALA A 88 -6.03 20.12 2.66
C ALA A 88 -5.44 20.87 1.44
N PRO A 89 -4.12 20.90 1.21
CA PRO A 89 -3.54 21.68 0.11
C PRO A 89 -3.80 21.09 -1.29
N HIS A 90 -4.25 19.83 -1.40
CA HIS A 90 -4.27 19.11 -2.67
C HIS A 90 -5.57 18.34 -2.94
N SER A 91 -6.55 18.44 -2.05
CA SER A 91 -7.89 17.83 -2.19
C SER A 91 -8.67 18.32 -3.43
N HIS A 92 -8.26 19.44 -4.02
CA HIS A 92 -8.92 20.08 -5.16
C HIS A 92 -8.25 19.80 -6.52
N HIS A 93 -7.18 19.00 -6.57
CA HIS A 93 -6.48 18.69 -7.83
C HIS A 93 -7.28 17.76 -8.78
N GLY A 94 -8.38 17.21 -8.31
CA GLY A 94 -9.38 16.49 -9.09
C GLY A 94 -10.78 16.87 -8.62
N LYS A 95 -11.79 16.52 -9.40
CA LYS A 95 -13.20 16.67 -8.97
C LYS A 95 -13.54 15.65 -7.89
N ASP A 96 -13.06 14.42 -8.10
CA ASP A 96 -13.26 13.29 -7.20
C ASP A 96 -11.91 12.80 -6.68
N LEU A 97 -11.85 12.32 -5.44
CA LEU A 97 -10.63 11.82 -4.81
C LEU A 97 -10.82 10.36 -4.36
N VAL A 98 -9.88 9.49 -4.75
CA VAL A 98 -9.82 8.10 -4.27
C VAL A 98 -8.52 7.92 -3.48
N ILE A 99 -8.62 7.63 -2.19
CA ILE A 99 -7.46 7.31 -1.35
C ILE A 99 -7.35 5.78 -1.22
N ILE A 100 -6.21 5.23 -1.60
CA ILE A 100 -5.87 3.82 -1.45
C ILE A 100 -4.79 3.72 -0.37
N GLN A 101 -5.18 3.19 0.79
CA GLN A 101 -4.29 2.99 1.93
C GLN A 101 -4.01 1.50 2.13
N ALA A 102 -2.76 1.15 2.35
CA ALA A 102 -2.36 -0.21 2.70
C ALA A 102 -1.03 -0.23 3.45
N SER A 103 -0.93 -1.11 4.45
CA SER A 103 0.37 -1.62 4.90
C SER A 103 0.93 -2.61 3.87
N HIS A 104 2.15 -3.09 4.08
CA HIS A 104 2.74 -4.12 3.23
C HIS A 104 3.55 -5.12 4.03
N VAL A 105 3.66 -6.32 3.47
CA VAL A 105 4.51 -7.39 3.97
C VAL A 105 5.17 -8.07 2.77
N GLY A 106 6.46 -8.34 2.89
CA GLY A 106 7.18 -9.11 1.89
C GLY A 106 6.89 -10.60 2.04
N TYR A 107 7.08 -11.37 0.97
CA TYR A 107 6.90 -12.82 0.97
C TYR A 107 8.05 -13.47 0.20
N ASP A 108 8.71 -14.42 0.84
CA ASP A 108 9.70 -15.30 0.23
C ASP A 108 8.99 -16.61 -0.17
N PRO A 109 8.83 -16.88 -1.47
CA PRO A 109 8.12 -18.06 -1.96
C PRO A 109 8.96 -19.34 -1.88
N VAL A 110 10.29 -19.26 -1.69
CA VAL A 110 11.17 -20.43 -1.63
C VAL A 110 11.07 -21.07 -0.25
N ASN A 111 11.13 -20.25 0.80
CA ASN A 111 11.03 -20.71 2.18
C ASN A 111 9.63 -20.49 2.79
N GLU A 112 8.67 -20.07 1.97
CA GLU A 112 7.25 -19.87 2.32
C GLU A 112 7.04 -18.96 3.56
N ARG A 113 7.82 -17.88 3.66
CA ARG A 113 7.83 -17.01 4.85
C ARG A 113 7.46 -15.57 4.52
N PHE A 114 6.71 -14.95 5.42
CA PHE A 114 6.38 -13.53 5.37
C PHE A 114 7.43 -12.68 6.08
N GLY A 115 7.46 -11.39 5.75
CA GLY A 115 8.24 -10.37 6.44
C GLY A 115 9.57 -10.05 5.78
N VAL A 116 9.90 -10.67 4.64
CA VAL A 116 11.16 -10.43 3.92
C VAL A 116 10.92 -10.07 2.46
N TYR A 117 11.80 -9.24 1.92
CA TYR A 117 11.85 -8.90 0.50
C TYR A 117 13.29 -8.96 0.01
N ARG A 118 13.47 -9.52 -1.20
CA ARG A 118 14.77 -9.61 -1.87
C ARG A 118 15.10 -8.28 -2.56
N ARG A 119 16.08 -7.55 -2.04
CA ARG A 119 16.44 -6.22 -2.56
C ARG A 119 17.38 -6.34 -3.75
N LEU A 120 16.79 -6.40 -4.95
CA LEU A 120 17.50 -6.63 -6.21
C LEU A 120 18.64 -5.64 -6.51
N GLN A 121 18.60 -4.44 -5.91
CA GLN A 121 19.60 -3.38 -6.19
C GLN A 121 20.77 -3.36 -5.20
N THR A 122 20.85 -4.35 -4.31
CA THR A 122 22.01 -4.57 -3.44
C THR A 122 22.99 -5.53 -4.12
N GLU A 123 24.29 -5.45 -3.81
CA GLU A 123 25.34 -6.25 -4.45
C GLU A 123 25.06 -7.76 -4.43
N GLU A 124 24.50 -8.26 -3.31
CA GLU A 124 24.19 -9.68 -3.12
C GLU A 124 22.69 -10.00 -3.26
N ALA A 125 21.86 -9.03 -3.68
CA ALA A 125 20.41 -9.14 -3.69
C ALA A 125 19.84 -9.65 -2.35
N CYS A 126 20.28 -9.07 -1.23
CA CYS A 126 20.01 -9.59 0.09
C CYS A 126 18.53 -9.52 0.49
N GLU A 127 18.11 -10.45 1.35
CA GLU A 127 16.77 -10.44 1.95
C GLU A 127 16.79 -9.66 3.26
N THR A 128 15.88 -8.69 3.38
CA THR A 128 15.75 -7.87 4.59
C THR A 128 14.28 -7.68 4.96
N SER A 129 14.02 -7.15 6.15
CA SER A 129 12.68 -6.91 6.67
C SER A 129 11.81 -6.04 5.76
N ASN A 130 10.56 -6.46 5.54
CA ASN A 130 9.57 -5.77 4.73
C ASN A 130 8.16 -5.99 5.32
N CYS A 131 7.51 -5.00 5.91
CA CYS A 131 7.91 -3.60 6.10
C CYS A 131 8.90 -3.38 7.27
N GLY A 132 10.07 -2.79 7.02
CA GLY A 132 11.08 -2.50 8.05
C GLY A 132 10.55 -1.66 9.23
N LYS A 133 9.73 -0.65 8.95
CA LYS A 133 9.12 0.20 9.99
C LYS A 133 8.15 -0.55 10.89
N ILE A 134 7.39 -1.50 10.33
CA ILE A 134 6.44 -2.33 11.10
C ILE A 134 7.20 -3.39 11.90
N SER A 135 8.28 -3.95 11.35
CA SER A 135 9.11 -4.92 12.06
C SER A 135 10.02 -4.31 13.14
N GLY A 136 10.13 -2.98 13.20
CA GLY A 136 11.02 -2.28 14.12
C GLY A 136 12.51 -2.43 13.76
N ALA A 137 12.80 -2.64 12.48
CA ALA A 137 14.15 -2.72 11.92
C ALA A 137 14.69 -1.33 11.53
#